data_AF-A0A180EQW1-F1
#
_entry.id   AF-A0A180EQW1-F1
#
_cell.length_a   1.000
_cell.length_b   1.000
_cell.length_c   1.000
_cell.angle_alpha   90.00
_cell.angle_beta   90.00
_cell.angle_gamma   90.00
#
_symmetry.space_group_name_H-M   'P 1'
#
loop_
_entity.id
_entity.type
_entity.pdbx_description
1 polymer ?
#
loop_
_entity_poly.entity_id
_entity_poly.type
_entity_poly.pdbx_seq_one_letter_code
_entity_poly.pdbx_strand_id
1 'polypeptide(L)'
;MYRFYLLLVLLFSGACHQPKSYSSQMNPRFEAYEARLTELETSLASEFDIDILEFDVECIYNIENLSQLVIDMLELGDFKFDTIKSGHNTTERFYYYTIKISDKQYEFRTSSRTDWVDLDYIMPVLESIVENHKRTYMYAFSNIDGGQIARLVFSEKEKLALAVDRGFPCSLPHSHFKVNIDWPHGLYSEVKYHEIPNMDELTDEFHKELKYMYNIGLDVPNLNRERIFIGSKYEDDLIEIFIDGGYVSSSTNKISEDHIQCFWNVSGIILANTLVKNYGYTVRLLDKTTGEYKYLSNVEYANKVQKAIGRRN
;
A
#
# COMPACT_ATOMS: atom_id res chain seq x y z
N MET A 1 -16.81 10.67 54.12
CA MET A 1 -16.15 11.80 53.41
C MET A 1 -15.08 11.22 52.50
N TYR A 2 -15.41 10.91 51.25
CA TYR A 2 -14.46 10.39 50.27
C TYR A 2 -13.82 11.58 49.55
N ARG A 3 -12.50 11.72 49.65
CA ARG A 3 -11.70 12.66 48.85
C ARG A 3 -11.20 11.91 47.61
N PHE A 4 -11.83 12.19 46.47
CA PHE A 4 -11.27 11.91 45.17
C PHE A 4 -10.06 12.83 44.95
N TYR A 5 -8.87 12.25 44.82
CA TYR A 5 -7.75 12.95 44.19
C TYR A 5 -7.87 12.74 42.69
N LEU A 6 -8.35 13.77 42.00
CA LEU A 6 -8.29 13.89 40.55
C LEU A 6 -6.83 14.19 40.21
N LEU A 7 -6.06 13.17 39.80
CA LEU A 7 -4.72 13.37 39.25
C LEU A 7 -4.91 13.81 37.79
N LEU A 8 -4.82 15.12 37.57
CA LEU A 8 -4.80 15.71 36.24
C LEU A 8 -3.45 15.35 35.60
N VAL A 9 -3.38 14.26 34.86
CA VAL A 9 -2.24 13.97 33.99
C VAL A 9 -2.36 14.91 32.80
N LEU A 10 -1.55 15.96 32.80
CA LEU A 10 -1.28 16.78 31.62
C LEU A 10 -0.60 15.88 30.59
N LEU A 11 -1.40 15.34 29.67
CA LEU A 11 -0.92 14.80 28.41
C LEU A 11 -0.28 15.97 27.65
N PHE A 12 1.04 16.08 27.74
CA PHE A 12 1.82 16.79 26.73
C PHE A 12 1.77 15.94 25.46
N SER A 13 0.67 16.08 24.72
CA SER A 13 0.62 15.71 23.31
C SER A 13 1.56 16.66 22.56
N GLY A 14 2.83 16.29 22.46
CA GLY A 14 3.72 16.76 21.41
C GLY A 14 3.28 16.17 20.08
N ALA A 15 2.05 16.49 19.67
CA ALA A 15 1.53 16.11 18.37
C ALA A 15 2.23 17.01 17.35
N CYS A 16 3.12 16.43 16.56
CA CYS A 16 3.66 17.03 15.35
C CYS A 16 2.54 17.07 14.29
N HIS A 17 1.52 17.90 14.49
CA HIS A 17 0.54 18.20 13.45
C HIS A 17 1.13 19.31 12.57
N GLN A 18 1.85 18.93 11.52
CA GLN A 18 2.04 19.88 10.42
C GLN A 18 0.72 20.01 9.65
N PRO A 19 0.26 21.24 9.38
CA PRO A 19 -0.90 21.45 8.52
C PRO A 19 -0.58 20.98 7.10
N LYS A 20 -1.39 20.06 6.58
CA LYS A 20 -1.37 19.64 5.16
C LYS A 20 -1.44 20.89 4.27
N SER A 21 -0.33 21.30 3.68
CA SER A 21 -0.32 22.38 2.67
C SER A 21 0.03 21.82 1.30
N TYR A 22 -0.93 21.11 0.69
CA TYR A 22 -0.91 20.85 -0.74
C TYR A 22 -2.26 21.26 -1.32
N SER A 23 -2.41 22.57 -1.59
CA SER A 23 -3.53 23.11 -2.35
C SER A 23 -3.12 23.28 -3.83
N SER A 24 -3.03 22.17 -4.56
CA SER A 24 -3.48 22.15 -5.95
C SER A 24 -4.82 21.44 -5.90
N GLN A 25 -5.90 22.07 -6.37
CA GLN A 25 -7.25 21.51 -6.33
C GLN A 25 -7.23 20.02 -6.70
N MET A 26 -7.42 19.15 -5.71
CA MET A 26 -7.45 17.72 -5.95
C MET A 26 -8.64 17.43 -6.87
N ASN A 27 -8.47 16.50 -7.79
CA ASN A 27 -9.53 16.10 -8.70
C ASN A 27 -10.77 15.73 -7.88
N PRO A 28 -11.95 16.36 -8.06
CA PRO A 28 -13.13 16.08 -7.23
C PRO A 28 -13.57 14.60 -7.27
N ARG A 29 -13.23 13.86 -8.34
CA ARG A 29 -13.46 12.41 -8.43
C ARG A 29 -12.51 11.62 -7.54
N PHE A 30 -11.26 12.08 -7.40
CA PHE A 30 -10.30 11.51 -6.46
C PHE A 30 -10.71 11.79 -5.01
N GLU A 31 -11.11 13.02 -4.69
CA GLU A 31 -11.63 13.37 -3.35
C GLU A 31 -12.84 12.50 -2.97
N ALA A 32 -13.77 12.30 -3.91
CA ALA A 32 -14.93 11.43 -3.71
C ALA A 32 -14.53 9.95 -3.52
N TYR A 33 -13.49 9.49 -4.23
CA TYR A 33 -12.92 8.16 -4.07
C TYR A 33 -12.27 7.97 -2.69
N GLU A 34 -11.42 8.91 -2.25
CA GLU A 34 -10.80 8.87 -0.91
C GLU A 34 -11.83 8.90 0.21
N ALA A 35 -12.87 9.74 0.09
CA ALA A 35 -13.96 9.79 1.05
C ALA A 35 -14.70 8.45 1.13
N ARG A 36 -14.98 7.83 -0.02
CA ARG A 36 -15.62 6.52 -0.10
C ARG A 36 -14.74 5.41 0.48
N LEU A 37 -13.43 5.43 0.22
CA LEU A 37 -12.49 4.47 0.81
C LEU A 37 -12.45 4.60 2.33
N THR A 38 -12.44 5.83 2.86
CA THR A 38 -12.45 6.10 4.30
C THR A 38 -13.75 5.59 4.95
N GLU A 39 -14.89 5.81 4.29
CA GLU A 39 -16.19 5.28 4.73
C GLU A 39 -16.18 3.74 4.72
N LEU A 40 -15.64 3.13 3.67
CA LEU A 40 -15.53 1.69 3.53
C LEU A 40 -14.59 1.08 4.57
N GLU A 41 -13.44 1.69 4.82
CA GLU A 41 -12.48 1.31 5.86
C GLU A 41 -13.15 1.32 7.23
N THR A 42 -13.82 2.43 7.58
CA THR A 42 -14.51 2.61 8.86
C THR A 42 -15.64 1.58 9.03
N SER A 43 -16.48 1.43 8.00
CA SER A 43 -17.61 0.51 8.02
C SER A 43 -17.15 -0.95 8.16
N LEU A 44 -16.18 -1.37 7.35
CA LEU A 44 -15.70 -2.75 7.37
C LEU A 44 -14.87 -3.04 8.61
N ALA A 45 -14.11 -2.07 9.13
CA ALA A 45 -13.39 -2.24 10.38
C ALA A 45 -14.35 -2.51 11.54
N SER A 46 -15.44 -1.72 11.64
CA SER A 46 -16.47 -1.96 12.64
C SER A 46 -17.24 -3.27 12.41
N GLU A 47 -17.52 -3.64 11.17
CA GLU A 47 -18.28 -4.86 10.85
C GLU A 47 -17.48 -6.13 11.16
N PHE A 48 -16.17 -6.11 10.87
CA PHE A 48 -15.28 -7.25 10.96
C PHE A 48 -14.36 -7.21 12.19
N ASP A 49 -14.60 -6.30 13.15
CA ASP A 49 -13.84 -6.24 14.40
C ASP A 49 -12.33 -6.13 14.12
N ILE A 50 -11.98 -5.10 13.34
CA ILE A 50 -10.62 -4.80 12.91
C ILE A 50 -10.15 -3.58 13.68
N ASP A 51 -9.06 -3.75 14.43
CA ASP A 51 -8.41 -2.66 15.14
C ASP A 51 -7.36 -2.01 14.27
N ILE A 52 -7.29 -0.68 14.32
CA ILE A 52 -6.38 0.12 13.49
C ILE A 52 -5.61 1.10 14.38
N LEU A 53 -4.29 1.07 14.28
CA LEU A 53 -3.38 2.08 14.84
C LEU A 53 -2.83 2.92 13.70
N GLU A 54 -3.15 4.21 13.70
CA GLU A 54 -2.54 5.19 12.80
C GLU A 54 -1.33 5.83 13.50
N PHE A 55 -0.18 5.88 12.82
CA PHE A 55 1.03 6.52 13.36
C PHE A 55 1.87 7.18 12.26
N ASP A 56 2.67 8.17 12.67
CA ASP A 56 3.61 8.86 11.80
C ASP A 56 4.90 8.04 11.65
N VAL A 57 5.23 7.65 10.42
CA VAL A 57 6.43 6.86 10.12
C VAL A 57 7.71 7.70 10.16
N GLU A 58 7.65 9.04 10.11
CA GLU A 58 8.78 9.97 10.11
C GLU A 58 9.07 10.59 11.50
N CYS A 59 8.75 9.88 12.59
CA CYS A 59 8.81 10.44 13.96
C CYS A 59 9.63 9.62 14.96
N ILE A 60 10.62 8.84 14.52
CA ILE A 60 11.53 8.11 15.42
C ILE A 60 12.86 8.83 15.60
N TYR A 61 12.91 9.76 16.55
CA TYR A 61 14.10 10.56 16.84
C TYR A 61 14.94 10.01 18.00
N ASN A 62 14.37 9.13 18.83
CA ASN A 62 15.02 8.57 20.02
C ASN A 62 14.41 7.23 20.45
N ILE A 63 14.93 6.69 21.55
CA ILE A 63 14.51 5.41 22.13
C ILE A 63 13.07 5.49 22.63
N GLU A 64 12.67 6.64 23.20
CA GLU A 64 11.33 6.87 23.72
C GLU A 64 10.28 6.80 22.61
N ASN A 65 10.57 7.32 21.43
CA ASN A 65 9.68 7.23 20.26
C ASN A 65 9.47 5.77 19.83
N LEU A 66 10.55 4.99 19.70
CA LEU A 66 10.44 3.56 19.38
C LEU A 66 9.68 2.80 20.48
N SER A 67 10.00 3.08 21.75
CA SER A 67 9.38 2.38 22.88
C SER A 67 7.87 2.63 22.90
N GLN A 68 7.44 3.89 22.74
CA GLN A 68 6.01 4.23 22.70
C GLN A 68 5.31 3.59 21.52
N LEU A 69 5.89 3.65 20.32
CA LEU A 69 5.30 3.02 19.14
C LEU A 69 5.10 1.51 19.36
N VAL A 70 6.10 0.81 19.90
CA VAL A 70 5.98 -0.62 20.19
C VAL A 70 4.90 -0.90 21.24
N ILE A 71 4.79 -0.07 22.27
CA ILE A 71 3.72 -0.17 23.28
C ILE A 71 2.36 -0.06 22.59
N ASP A 72 2.14 0.98 21.79
CA ASP A 72 0.86 1.22 21.10
C ASP A 72 0.51 0.05 20.17
N MET A 73 1.50 -0.50 19.43
CA MET A 73 1.31 -1.67 18.56
C MET A 73 0.90 -2.92 19.33
N LEU A 74 1.44 -3.14 20.53
CA LEU A 74 1.12 -4.31 21.36
C LEU A 74 -0.19 -4.15 22.11
N GLU A 75 -0.51 -2.92 22.53
CA GLU A 75 -1.80 -2.57 23.13
C GLU A 75 -2.93 -2.73 22.10
N LEU A 76 -2.71 -2.38 20.83
CA LEU A 76 -3.64 -2.69 19.74
C LEU A 76 -3.99 -4.18 19.70
N GLY A 77 -3.03 -5.05 20.02
CA GLY A 77 -3.20 -6.49 20.08
C GLY A 77 -3.58 -7.05 21.45
N ASP A 78 -3.90 -6.22 22.45
CA ASP A 78 -4.13 -6.61 23.85
C ASP A 78 -3.03 -7.53 24.43
N PHE A 79 -1.78 -7.35 24.04
CA PHE A 79 -0.68 -8.15 24.55
C PHE A 79 -0.22 -7.62 25.92
N LYS A 80 -0.13 -8.52 26.90
CA LYS A 80 0.52 -8.23 28.18
C LYS A 80 2.01 -8.51 28.06
N PHE A 81 2.84 -7.51 28.36
CA PHE A 81 4.28 -7.61 28.27
C PHE A 81 4.98 -6.93 29.45
N ASP A 82 6.20 -7.39 29.74
CA ASP A 82 7.14 -6.73 30.63
C ASP A 82 8.24 -6.06 29.80
N THR A 83 8.58 -4.82 30.12
CA THR A 83 9.78 -4.17 29.54
C THR A 83 11.03 -4.78 30.16
N ILE A 84 11.98 -5.23 29.31
CA ILE A 84 13.25 -5.80 29.77
C ILE A 84 14.36 -4.76 29.71
N LYS A 85 14.56 -4.15 28.54
CA LYS A 85 15.58 -3.13 28.30
C LYS A 85 15.25 -2.29 27.08
N SER A 86 15.78 -1.09 27.05
CA SER A 86 15.77 -0.22 25.88
C SER A 86 17.12 0.50 25.78
N GLY A 87 17.49 0.94 24.58
CA GLY A 87 18.78 1.59 24.41
C GLY A 87 19.11 2.00 22.98
N HIS A 88 20.28 2.60 22.83
CA HIS A 88 20.86 2.99 21.56
C HIS A 88 22.18 2.22 21.37
N ASN A 89 22.25 1.42 20.31
CA ASN A 89 23.51 0.83 19.87
C ASN A 89 24.20 1.84 18.94
N THR A 90 25.16 2.60 19.47
CA THR A 90 25.88 3.63 18.71
C THR A 90 26.80 3.05 17.63
N THR A 91 27.29 1.82 17.82
CA THR A 91 28.16 1.13 16.87
C THR A 91 27.38 0.69 15.63
N GLU A 92 26.24 0.03 15.84
CA GLU A 92 25.38 -0.47 14.76
C GLU A 92 24.33 0.55 14.31
N ARG A 93 24.22 1.68 15.02
CA ARG A 93 23.36 2.84 14.73
C ARG A 93 21.86 2.49 14.70
N PHE A 94 21.36 1.87 15.75
CA PHE A 94 19.92 1.61 15.94
C PHE A 94 19.45 1.86 17.36
N TYR A 95 18.20 2.27 17.50
CA TYR A 95 17.46 2.18 18.77
C TYR A 95 16.87 0.77 18.91
N TYR A 96 16.81 0.26 20.14
CA TYR A 96 16.19 -1.02 20.43
C TYR A 96 15.26 -0.94 21.65
N TYR A 97 14.23 -1.78 21.61
CA TYR A 97 13.29 -1.97 22.70
C TYR A 97 13.00 -3.47 22.84
N THR A 98 13.41 -4.05 23.97
CA THR A 98 13.23 -5.47 24.28
C THR A 98 12.14 -5.65 25.31
N ILE A 99 11.17 -6.49 24.97
CA ILE A 99 10.07 -6.86 25.84
C ILE A 99 10.06 -8.36 26.09
N LYS A 100 9.23 -8.77 27.04
CA LYS A 100 8.91 -10.17 27.29
C LYS A 100 7.40 -10.37 27.33
N ILE A 101 6.90 -11.32 26.55
CA ILE A 101 5.50 -11.77 26.57
C ILE A 101 5.52 -13.21 27.05
N SER A 102 4.87 -13.48 28.18
CA SER A 102 4.95 -14.77 28.87
C SER A 102 6.40 -15.16 29.21
N ASP A 103 6.98 -16.14 28.53
CA ASP A 103 8.35 -16.63 28.72
C ASP A 103 9.32 -16.25 27.59
N LYS A 104 8.82 -15.63 26.51
CA LYS A 104 9.60 -15.28 25.32
C LYS A 104 9.97 -13.80 25.28
N GLN A 105 11.19 -13.52 24.81
CA GLN A 105 11.67 -12.16 24.60
C GLN A 105 11.63 -11.79 23.13
N TYR A 106 11.29 -10.53 22.86
CA TYR A 106 11.19 -9.95 21.53
C TYR A 106 11.95 -8.62 21.54
N GLU A 107 12.77 -8.37 20.52
CA GLU A 107 13.54 -7.13 20.39
C GLU A 107 13.14 -6.40 19.11
N PHE A 108 12.56 -5.22 19.28
CA PHE A 108 12.25 -4.29 18.21
C PHE A 108 13.45 -3.38 17.96
N ARG A 109 13.67 -3.04 16.69
CA ARG A 109 14.78 -2.19 16.26
C ARG A 109 14.34 -1.21 15.20
N THR A 110 14.99 -0.05 15.17
CA THR A 110 14.90 0.92 14.07
C THR A 110 16.20 1.71 13.98
N SER A 111 16.55 2.13 12.78
CA SER A 111 17.72 2.95 12.47
C SER A 111 17.72 4.22 13.32
N SER A 112 18.89 4.57 13.85
CA SER A 112 19.12 5.86 14.51
C SER A 112 19.75 6.89 13.55
N ARG A 113 19.78 6.59 12.24
CA ARG A 113 20.34 7.48 11.20
C ARG A 113 19.27 8.28 10.47
N THR A 114 18.04 7.84 10.59
CA THR A 114 16.85 8.33 9.93
C THR A 114 15.80 8.58 11.00
N ASP A 115 14.89 9.49 10.73
CA ASP A 115 13.67 9.72 11.49
C ASP A 115 12.55 8.73 11.13
N TRP A 116 12.80 7.86 10.16
CA TRP A 116 11.87 6.84 9.67
C TRP A 116 11.82 5.59 10.56
N VAL A 117 10.62 5.05 10.74
CA VAL A 117 10.38 3.71 11.28
C VAL A 117 10.80 2.66 10.26
N ASP A 118 11.77 1.81 10.60
CA ASP A 118 12.14 0.67 9.76
C ASP A 118 11.13 -0.49 9.96
N LEU A 119 10.01 -0.44 9.25
CA LEU A 119 8.96 -1.46 9.33
C LEU A 119 9.45 -2.87 8.98
N ASP A 120 10.46 -2.99 8.14
CA ASP A 120 11.11 -4.27 7.80
C ASP A 120 11.75 -4.96 9.00
N TYR A 121 12.13 -4.22 10.05
CA TYR A 121 12.64 -4.80 11.30
C TYR A 121 11.53 -5.00 12.35
N ILE A 122 10.47 -4.20 12.32
CA ILE A 122 9.38 -4.26 13.30
C ILE A 122 8.38 -5.38 12.96
N MET A 123 7.95 -5.48 11.70
CA MET A 123 6.89 -6.41 11.30
C MET A 123 7.20 -7.88 11.56
N PRO A 124 8.41 -8.40 11.25
CA PRO A 124 8.72 -9.79 11.54
C PRO A 124 8.63 -10.12 13.05
N VAL A 125 8.91 -9.14 13.91
CA VAL A 125 8.79 -9.30 15.37
C VAL A 125 7.33 -9.37 15.77
N LEU A 126 6.48 -8.48 15.25
CA LEU A 126 5.03 -8.52 15.47
C LEU A 126 4.41 -9.83 14.98
N GLU A 127 4.77 -10.28 13.78
CA GLU A 127 4.34 -11.56 13.21
C GLU A 127 4.74 -12.73 14.12
N SER A 128 5.98 -12.73 14.61
CA SER A 128 6.46 -13.75 15.55
C SER A 128 5.66 -13.75 16.86
N ILE A 129 5.34 -12.58 17.42
CA ILE A 129 4.52 -12.47 18.64
C ILE A 129 3.14 -13.10 18.40
N VAL A 130 2.48 -12.75 17.30
CA VAL A 130 1.15 -13.28 17.00
C VAL A 130 1.17 -14.78 16.74
N GLU A 131 2.17 -15.30 16.02
CA GLU A 131 2.34 -16.74 15.82
C GLU A 131 2.55 -17.51 17.14
N ASN A 132 3.16 -16.87 18.13
CA ASN A 132 3.43 -17.49 19.42
C ASN A 132 2.26 -17.39 20.40
N HIS A 133 1.47 -16.32 20.33
CA HIS A 133 0.51 -15.97 21.38
C HIS A 133 -0.94 -15.84 20.92
N LYS A 134 -1.21 -15.52 19.64
CA LYS A 134 -2.56 -15.33 19.07
C LYS A 134 -2.62 -15.81 17.61
N ARG A 135 -2.35 -17.10 17.35
CA ARG A 135 -2.14 -17.67 15.98
C ARG A 135 -3.24 -17.40 14.95
N THR A 136 -4.48 -17.18 15.39
CA THR A 136 -5.63 -16.88 14.53
C THR A 136 -5.72 -15.41 14.15
N TYR A 137 -4.90 -14.55 14.75
CA TYR A 137 -4.80 -13.13 14.45
C TYR A 137 -3.61 -12.83 13.55
N MET A 138 -3.52 -11.62 13.02
CA MET A 138 -2.36 -11.10 12.33
C MET A 138 -2.24 -9.59 12.49
N TYR A 139 -1.02 -9.09 12.33
CA TYR A 139 -0.78 -7.71 11.98
C TYR A 139 -0.70 -7.57 10.45
N ALA A 140 -1.20 -6.47 9.92
CA ALA A 140 -1.08 -6.09 8.51
C ALA A 140 -0.98 -4.56 8.40
N PHE A 141 -0.72 -4.05 7.20
CA PHE A 141 -0.76 -2.61 6.96
C PHE A 141 -1.87 -2.24 5.98
N SER A 142 -2.42 -1.04 6.17
CA SER A 142 -3.09 -0.28 5.13
C SER A 142 -2.15 0.86 4.72
N ASN A 143 -1.98 1.08 3.42
CA ASN A 143 -1.18 2.18 2.85
C ASN A 143 0.33 2.15 3.19
N ILE A 144 1.04 1.09 2.77
CA ILE A 144 2.50 0.91 3.00
C ILE A 144 3.35 1.96 2.25
N ASP A 145 2.87 2.46 1.11
CA ASP A 145 3.72 3.23 0.20
C ASP A 145 3.54 4.75 0.34
N GLY A 146 4.44 5.35 1.13
CA GLY A 146 4.96 6.70 0.90
C GLY A 146 4.20 7.88 1.50
N GLY A 147 3.23 7.63 2.38
CA GLY A 147 2.67 8.66 3.25
C GLY A 147 3.48 8.82 4.53
N GLN A 148 3.48 10.03 5.10
CA GLN A 148 3.99 10.27 6.46
C GLN A 148 3.23 9.45 7.51
N ILE A 149 2.04 8.96 7.19
CA ILE A 149 1.15 8.21 8.09
C ILE A 149 0.97 6.77 7.60
N ALA A 150 1.24 5.80 8.47
CA ALA A 150 0.93 4.39 8.25
C ALA A 150 -0.20 3.91 9.17
N ARG A 151 -0.95 2.90 8.72
CA ARG A 151 -2.03 2.27 9.49
C ARG A 151 -1.73 0.80 9.74
N LEU A 152 -1.33 0.48 10.96
CA LEU A 152 -1.18 -0.91 11.41
C LEU A 152 -2.55 -1.47 11.75
N VAL A 153 -2.87 -2.60 11.13
CA VAL A 153 -4.11 -3.34 11.30
C VAL A 153 -3.85 -4.55 12.19
N PHE A 154 -4.72 -4.80 13.16
CA PHE A 154 -4.75 -6.03 13.95
C PHE A 154 -6.14 -6.66 13.89
N SER A 155 -6.23 -7.91 13.46
CA SER A 155 -7.52 -8.62 13.39
C SER A 155 -7.33 -10.13 13.28
N GLU A 156 -8.43 -10.88 13.44
CA GLU A 156 -8.49 -12.29 13.07
C GLU A 156 -8.25 -12.46 11.56
N LYS A 157 -7.41 -13.42 11.18
CA LYS A 157 -7.00 -13.66 9.78
C LYS A 157 -8.19 -13.84 8.84
N GLU A 158 -9.20 -14.61 9.26
CA GLU A 158 -10.39 -14.89 8.45
C GLU A 158 -11.27 -13.64 8.30
N LYS A 159 -11.45 -12.86 9.37
CA LYS A 159 -12.23 -11.62 9.34
C LYS A 159 -11.56 -10.58 8.43
N LEU A 160 -10.25 -10.40 8.55
CA LEU A 160 -9.50 -9.48 7.70
C LEU A 160 -9.54 -9.89 6.22
N ALA A 161 -9.43 -11.18 5.92
CA ALA A 161 -9.56 -11.69 4.55
C ALA A 161 -10.94 -11.37 3.95
N LEU A 162 -12.02 -11.62 4.71
CA LEU A 162 -13.39 -11.29 4.28
C LEU A 162 -13.61 -9.78 4.10
N ALA A 163 -13.04 -8.95 4.99
CA ALA A 163 -13.11 -7.50 4.87
C ALA A 163 -12.37 -7.00 3.62
N VAL A 164 -11.19 -7.55 3.35
CA VAL A 164 -10.38 -7.22 2.15
C VAL A 164 -11.11 -7.63 0.87
N ASP A 165 -11.74 -8.79 0.84
CA ASP A 165 -12.58 -9.23 -0.28
C ASP A 165 -13.76 -8.27 -0.53
N ARG A 166 -14.24 -7.59 0.51
CA ARG A 166 -15.27 -6.54 0.45
C ARG A 166 -14.73 -5.14 0.22
N GLY A 167 -13.42 -4.99 0.06
CA GLY A 167 -12.78 -3.73 -0.32
C GLY A 167 -12.10 -2.97 0.82
N PHE A 168 -11.91 -3.57 1.99
CA PHE A 168 -11.08 -2.97 3.04
C PHE A 168 -9.66 -2.71 2.48
N PRO A 169 -9.11 -1.48 2.62
CA PRO A 169 -7.87 -1.07 1.96
C PRO A 169 -6.63 -1.63 2.69
N CYS A 170 -6.53 -2.95 2.79
CA CYS A 170 -5.44 -3.64 3.47
C CYS A 170 -4.62 -4.49 2.51
N SER A 171 -3.35 -4.50 2.83
CA SER A 171 -2.25 -4.93 2.02
C SER A 171 -1.81 -6.31 2.51
N LEU A 172 -2.69 -7.30 2.32
CA LEU A 172 -2.37 -8.70 2.60
C LEU A 172 -1.24 -9.18 1.67
N PRO A 173 -0.44 -10.20 2.04
CA PRO A 173 0.66 -10.70 1.20
C PRO A 173 0.28 -11.05 -0.24
N HIS A 174 -1.00 -11.38 -0.50
CA HIS A 174 -1.54 -11.69 -1.83
C HIS A 174 -2.29 -10.51 -2.51
N SER A 175 -2.32 -9.35 -1.86
CA SER A 175 -3.02 -8.14 -2.32
C SER A 175 -2.05 -7.02 -2.71
N HIS A 176 -0.75 -7.32 -2.80
CA HIS A 176 0.28 -6.40 -3.26
C HIS A 176 0.70 -6.64 -4.69
N PHE A 177 1.04 -5.56 -5.39
CA PHE A 177 1.96 -5.67 -6.52
C PHE A 177 3.36 -5.92 -5.98
N LYS A 178 4.03 -6.98 -6.43
CA LYS A 178 5.44 -7.16 -6.11
C LYS A 178 6.24 -6.06 -6.79
N VAL A 179 6.84 -5.19 -5.97
CA VAL A 179 7.73 -4.11 -6.42
C VAL A 179 9.07 -4.69 -6.94
N ASN A 180 9.45 -5.88 -6.49
CA ASN A 180 10.75 -6.53 -6.75
C ASN A 180 10.87 -7.31 -8.08
N ILE A 181 10.19 -6.87 -9.14
CA ILE A 181 10.54 -7.33 -10.49
C ILE A 181 11.42 -6.23 -11.09
N ASP A 182 12.66 -6.57 -11.46
CA ASP A 182 13.55 -5.70 -12.23
C ASP A 182 12.93 -5.46 -13.61
N TRP A 183 11.96 -4.56 -13.67
CA TRP A 183 11.36 -4.12 -14.91
C TRP A 183 12.45 -3.43 -15.73
N PRO A 184 12.56 -3.72 -17.04
CA PRO A 184 13.56 -3.07 -17.87
C PRO A 184 13.35 -1.55 -17.79
N HIS A 185 14.29 -0.85 -17.17
CA HIS A 185 14.21 0.60 -17.04
C HIS A 185 14.06 1.23 -18.42
N GLY A 186 13.07 2.12 -18.57
CA GLY A 186 12.81 2.81 -19.83
C GLY A 186 12.00 2.01 -20.86
N LEU A 187 11.43 0.85 -20.51
CA LEU A 187 10.49 0.14 -21.39
C LEU A 187 9.06 0.68 -21.23
N TYR A 188 8.40 0.96 -22.35
CA TYR A 188 7.03 1.46 -22.39
C TYR A 188 6.19 0.69 -23.40
N SER A 189 4.89 0.63 -23.14
CA SER A 189 3.88 0.27 -24.12
C SER A 189 3.23 1.52 -24.66
N GLU A 190 3.42 1.78 -25.95
CA GLU A 190 2.69 2.83 -26.65
C GLU A 190 1.46 2.21 -27.31
N VAL A 191 0.29 2.52 -26.76
CA VAL A 191 -1.00 2.04 -27.22
C VAL A 191 -1.66 3.14 -28.04
N LYS A 192 -1.75 2.90 -29.35
CA LYS A 192 -2.39 3.84 -30.28
C LYS A 192 -3.90 3.78 -30.09
N TYR A 193 -4.50 4.90 -29.72
CA TYR A 193 -5.95 4.99 -29.50
C TYR A 193 -6.64 5.71 -30.65
N HIS A 194 -7.94 5.48 -30.79
CA HIS A 194 -8.82 6.28 -31.65
C HIS A 194 -9.65 7.27 -30.84
N GLU A 195 -9.98 6.89 -29.60
CA GLU A 195 -10.67 7.70 -28.60
C GLU A 195 -10.12 7.29 -27.23
N ILE A 196 -10.07 8.20 -26.26
CA ILE A 196 -9.69 7.86 -24.89
C ILE A 196 -10.94 7.32 -24.17
N PRO A 197 -10.90 6.09 -23.61
CA PRO A 197 -12.05 5.55 -22.89
C PRO A 197 -12.52 6.44 -21.74
N ASN A 198 -13.81 6.35 -21.39
CA ASN A 198 -14.29 6.93 -20.16
C ASN A 198 -13.54 6.31 -18.96
N MET A 199 -13.09 7.14 -18.01
CA MET A 199 -12.23 6.69 -16.92
C MET A 199 -12.93 5.73 -15.94
N ASP A 200 -14.25 5.86 -15.72
CA ASP A 200 -14.99 4.92 -14.87
C ASP A 200 -15.12 3.56 -15.56
N GLU A 201 -15.42 3.55 -16.86
CA GLU A 201 -15.45 2.33 -17.68
C GLU A 201 -14.06 1.67 -17.76
N LEU A 202 -13.01 2.48 -17.95
CA LEU A 202 -11.63 2.00 -17.95
C LEU A 202 -11.25 1.38 -16.61
N THR A 203 -11.71 1.94 -15.48
CA THR A 203 -11.49 1.37 -14.16
C THR A 203 -12.17 0.00 -14.03
N ASP A 204 -13.40 -0.15 -14.54
CA ASP A 204 -14.12 -1.43 -14.53
C ASP A 204 -13.42 -2.49 -15.40
N GLU A 205 -13.00 -2.12 -16.60
CA GLU A 205 -12.28 -3.01 -17.52
C GLU A 205 -10.89 -3.39 -16.97
N PHE A 206 -10.18 -2.45 -16.36
CA PHE A 206 -8.92 -2.71 -15.68
C PHE A 206 -9.09 -3.72 -14.55
N HIS A 207 -10.10 -3.55 -13.70
CA HIS A 207 -10.39 -4.49 -12.62
C HIS A 207 -10.77 -5.88 -13.15
N LYS A 208 -11.58 -5.96 -14.22
CA LYS A 208 -11.90 -7.25 -14.86
C LYS A 208 -10.64 -7.95 -15.38
N GLU A 209 -9.71 -7.22 -15.99
CA GLU A 209 -8.47 -7.79 -16.48
C GLU A 209 -7.54 -8.23 -15.34
N LEU A 210 -7.42 -7.41 -14.29
CA LEU A 210 -6.68 -7.76 -13.07
C LEU A 210 -7.22 -9.07 -12.46
N LYS A 211 -8.55 -9.19 -12.35
CA LYS A 211 -9.21 -10.39 -11.82
C LYS A 211 -9.01 -11.61 -12.72
N TYR A 212 -9.08 -11.43 -14.04
CA TYR A 212 -8.76 -12.48 -15.01
C TYR A 212 -7.32 -12.98 -14.83
N MET A 213 -6.36 -12.06 -14.79
CA MET A 213 -4.94 -12.36 -14.58
C MET A 213 -4.68 -13.10 -13.27
N TYR A 214 -5.32 -12.66 -12.18
CA TYR A 214 -5.24 -13.33 -10.88
C TYR A 214 -5.76 -14.77 -10.94
N ASN A 215 -6.93 -14.97 -11.57
CA ASN A 215 -7.61 -16.27 -11.68
C ASN A 215 -6.84 -17.27 -12.53
N ILE A 216 -6.16 -16.83 -13.59
CA ILE A 216 -5.30 -17.70 -14.39
C ILE A 216 -3.96 -17.99 -13.69
N GLY A 217 -3.69 -17.40 -12.51
CA GLY A 217 -2.50 -17.68 -11.70
C GLY A 217 -1.30 -16.78 -11.98
N LEU A 218 -1.51 -15.58 -12.52
CA LEU A 218 -0.43 -14.57 -12.59
C LEU A 218 -0.20 -13.91 -11.23
N ASP A 219 1.01 -13.38 -11.06
CA ASP A 219 1.46 -12.70 -9.85
C ASP A 219 0.99 -11.23 -9.79
N VAL A 220 -0.33 -11.05 -9.77
CA VAL A 220 -1.02 -9.77 -9.57
C VAL A 220 -1.87 -9.84 -8.30
N PRO A 221 -2.21 -8.71 -7.67
CA PRO A 221 -3.08 -8.70 -6.50
C PRO A 221 -4.54 -8.99 -6.87
N ASN A 222 -5.26 -9.67 -5.98
CA ASN A 222 -6.72 -9.82 -6.07
C ASN A 222 -7.40 -8.63 -5.39
N LEU A 223 -7.48 -7.50 -6.10
CA LEU A 223 -8.10 -6.29 -5.57
C LEU A 223 -9.60 -6.26 -5.85
N ASN A 224 -10.36 -5.81 -4.85
CA ASN A 224 -11.74 -5.41 -5.06
C ASN A 224 -11.78 -4.12 -5.92
N ARG A 225 -12.79 -3.99 -6.78
CA ARG A 225 -13.01 -2.81 -7.62
C ARG A 225 -13.01 -1.49 -6.85
N GLU A 226 -13.53 -1.49 -5.63
CA GLU A 226 -13.62 -0.28 -4.80
C GLU A 226 -12.27 0.25 -4.35
N ARG A 227 -11.22 -0.56 -4.44
CA ARG A 227 -9.84 -0.21 -4.10
C ARG A 227 -9.05 0.35 -5.28
N ILE A 228 -9.69 0.57 -6.43
CA ILE A 228 -9.04 1.02 -7.67
C ILE A 228 -9.76 2.28 -8.16
N PHE A 229 -8.98 3.32 -8.43
CA PHE A 229 -9.45 4.53 -9.09
C PHE A 229 -8.52 4.86 -10.26
N ILE A 230 -9.08 4.98 -11.46
CA ILE A 230 -8.37 5.54 -12.62
C ILE A 230 -8.89 6.95 -12.87
N GLY A 231 -7.99 7.92 -12.77
CA GLY A 231 -8.24 9.32 -13.04
C GLY A 231 -7.48 9.79 -14.25
N SER A 232 -7.91 10.94 -14.79
CA SER A 232 -7.10 11.73 -15.69
C SER A 232 -6.81 13.08 -15.08
N LYS A 233 -5.56 13.51 -15.18
CA LYS A 233 -5.19 14.90 -14.93
C LYS A 233 -5.11 15.59 -16.28
N TYR A 234 -6.27 16.06 -16.76
CA TYR A 234 -6.43 16.62 -18.11
C TYR A 234 -5.48 17.80 -18.40
N GLU A 235 -5.02 18.53 -17.39
CA GLU A 235 -4.04 19.61 -17.56
C GLU A 235 -2.61 19.10 -17.79
N ASP A 236 -2.31 17.85 -17.41
CA ASP A 236 -0.96 17.26 -17.49
C ASP A 236 -0.87 16.15 -18.55
N ASP A 237 -1.95 15.86 -19.30
CA ASP A 237 -2.02 14.75 -20.25
C ASP A 237 -1.59 13.41 -19.60
N LEU A 238 -2.14 13.08 -18.43
CA LEU A 238 -1.82 11.85 -17.69
C LEU A 238 -3.06 11.02 -17.35
N ILE A 239 -2.90 9.70 -17.40
CA ILE A 239 -3.75 8.71 -16.74
C ILE A 239 -3.05 8.25 -15.45
N GLU A 240 -3.73 8.42 -14.32
CA GLU A 240 -3.25 8.04 -13.00
C GLU A 240 -4.07 6.86 -12.48
N ILE A 241 -3.39 5.83 -11.97
CA ILE A 241 -4.02 4.66 -11.36
C ILE A 241 -3.71 4.67 -9.87
N PHE A 242 -4.73 4.86 -9.04
CA PHE A 242 -4.61 4.87 -7.58
C PHE A 242 -5.18 3.59 -6.99
N ILE A 243 -4.46 3.02 -6.03
CA ILE A 243 -4.90 1.86 -5.26
C ILE A 243 -4.85 2.20 -3.78
N ASP A 244 -5.92 1.87 -3.06
CA ASP A 244 -6.07 2.14 -1.62
C ASP A 244 -5.92 3.61 -1.21
N GLY A 245 -6.14 4.55 -2.13
CA GLY A 245 -6.06 5.98 -1.86
C GLY A 245 -4.64 6.54 -1.72
N GLY A 246 -3.59 5.73 -1.89
CA GLY A 246 -2.21 6.20 -1.81
C GLY A 246 -1.75 6.93 -3.08
N TYR A 247 -1.36 8.20 -2.95
CA TYR A 247 -0.77 9.03 -4.04
C TYR A 247 0.53 8.45 -4.63
N VAL A 248 1.20 7.54 -3.90
CA VAL A 248 2.55 7.03 -4.24
C VAL A 248 2.50 5.65 -4.92
N SER A 249 1.35 4.97 -4.89
CA SER A 249 1.08 3.79 -5.73
C SER A 249 0.68 4.15 -7.17
N SER A 250 0.75 5.45 -7.51
CA SER A 250 0.35 5.95 -8.82
C SER A 250 1.29 5.46 -9.91
N SER A 251 0.72 4.80 -10.93
CA SER A 251 1.38 4.73 -12.22
C SER A 251 0.89 5.91 -13.05
N THR A 252 1.81 6.81 -13.40
CA THR A 252 1.54 7.91 -14.34
C THR A 252 1.80 7.42 -15.76
N ASN A 253 0.75 7.46 -16.58
CA ASN A 253 0.79 7.01 -17.97
C ASN A 253 0.49 8.21 -18.85
N LYS A 254 1.38 8.51 -19.79
CA LYS A 254 1.31 9.74 -20.55
C LYS A 254 0.35 9.60 -21.71
N ILE A 255 -0.60 10.52 -21.82
CA ILE A 255 -1.45 10.72 -22.99
C ILE A 255 -0.67 11.61 -23.96
N SER A 256 -0.69 11.25 -25.24
CA SER A 256 -0.12 12.01 -26.34
C SER A 256 -1.10 11.96 -27.51
N GLU A 257 -0.96 12.85 -28.48
CA GLU A 257 -1.97 13.10 -29.53
C GLU A 257 -2.57 11.83 -30.16
N ASP A 258 -1.76 10.79 -30.40
CA ASP A 258 -2.18 9.54 -31.03
C ASP A 258 -1.97 8.28 -30.20
N HIS A 259 -1.41 8.36 -28.99
CA HIS A 259 -1.12 7.18 -28.18
C HIS A 259 -1.10 7.46 -26.67
N ILE A 260 -1.35 6.41 -25.89
CA ILE A 260 -1.09 6.38 -24.46
C ILE A 260 0.21 5.60 -24.24
N GLN A 261 1.19 6.25 -23.63
CA GLN A 261 2.46 5.65 -23.23
C GLN A 261 2.34 5.14 -21.79
N CYS A 262 2.22 3.81 -21.65
CA CYS A 262 2.16 3.16 -20.36
C CYS A 262 3.55 2.67 -19.93
N PHE A 263 3.96 3.05 -18.71
CA PHE A 263 5.23 2.57 -18.16
C PHE A 263 5.15 1.08 -17.83
N TRP A 264 6.24 0.34 -18.03
CA TRP A 264 6.32 -1.07 -17.66
C TRP A 264 6.49 -1.28 -16.15
N ASN A 265 5.65 -0.65 -15.34
CA ASN A 265 5.32 -1.12 -13.99
C ASN A 265 4.06 -2.00 -14.05
N VAL A 266 3.80 -2.83 -13.05
CA VAL A 266 2.72 -3.84 -13.14
C VAL A 266 1.37 -3.20 -13.49
N SER A 267 1.02 -2.08 -12.85
CA SER A 267 -0.23 -1.35 -13.11
C SER A 267 -0.28 -0.73 -14.51
N GLY A 268 0.80 -0.14 -15.03
CA GLY A 268 0.87 0.39 -16.40
C GLY A 268 0.80 -0.71 -17.46
N ILE A 269 1.40 -1.88 -17.20
CA ILE A 269 1.30 -3.06 -18.07
C ILE A 269 -0.14 -3.56 -18.14
N ILE A 270 -0.83 -3.64 -16.99
CA ILE A 270 -2.24 -4.06 -16.95
C ILE A 270 -3.12 -3.05 -17.68
N LEU A 271 -2.86 -1.74 -17.53
CA LEU A 271 -3.57 -0.70 -18.26
C LEU A 271 -3.40 -0.87 -19.78
N ALA A 272 -2.17 -0.98 -20.26
CA ALA A 272 -1.92 -1.16 -21.69
C ALA A 272 -2.56 -2.45 -22.24
N ASN A 273 -2.49 -3.55 -21.49
CA ASN A 273 -3.14 -4.80 -21.87
C ASN A 273 -4.68 -4.68 -21.89
N THR A 274 -5.26 -3.93 -20.95
CA THR A 274 -6.70 -3.63 -20.93
C THR A 274 -7.12 -2.87 -22.18
N LEU A 275 -6.38 -1.81 -22.54
CA LEU A 275 -6.64 -1.01 -23.75
C LEU A 275 -6.53 -1.85 -25.04
N VAL A 276 -5.51 -2.68 -25.15
CA VAL A 276 -5.29 -3.55 -26.33
C VAL A 276 -6.37 -4.63 -26.45
N LYS A 277 -6.70 -5.30 -25.34
CA LYS A 277 -7.58 -6.48 -25.34
C LYS A 277 -9.05 -6.09 -25.44
N ASN A 278 -9.48 -5.07 -24.70
CA ASN A 278 -10.90 -4.76 -24.53
C ASN A 278 -11.37 -3.65 -25.48
N TYR A 279 -10.46 -2.77 -25.91
CA TYR A 279 -10.78 -1.68 -26.86
C TYR A 279 -10.21 -1.92 -28.26
N GLY A 280 -9.46 -3.01 -28.48
CA GLY A 280 -8.92 -3.39 -29.79
C GLY A 280 -7.80 -2.47 -30.29
N TYR A 281 -7.20 -1.67 -29.41
CA TYR A 281 -6.12 -0.76 -29.77
C TYR A 281 -4.85 -1.50 -30.17
N THR A 282 -4.05 -0.85 -31.02
CA THR A 282 -2.76 -1.41 -31.47
C THR A 282 -1.64 -0.97 -30.55
N VAL A 283 -0.63 -1.82 -30.36
CA VAL A 283 0.47 -1.55 -29.43
C VAL A 283 1.84 -1.75 -30.07
N ARG A 284 2.78 -0.92 -29.64
CA ARG A 284 4.21 -1.16 -29.85
C ARG A 284 4.95 -0.99 -28.53
N LEU A 285 6.12 -1.62 -28.43
CA LEU A 285 7.04 -1.37 -27.34
C LEU A 285 8.04 -0.30 -27.74
N LEU A 286 8.30 0.62 -26.83
CA LEU A 286 9.39 1.57 -26.90
C LEU A 286 10.40 1.21 -25.82
N ASP A 287 11.64 0.91 -26.22
CA ASP A 287 12.78 0.94 -25.31
C ASP A 287 13.40 2.34 -25.39
N LYS A 288 13.23 3.13 -24.33
CA LYS A 288 13.72 4.51 -24.27
C LYS A 288 15.25 4.58 -24.14
N THR A 289 15.90 3.51 -23.70
CA THR A 289 17.36 3.44 -23.58
C THR A 289 18.00 3.31 -24.95
N THR A 290 17.41 2.49 -25.82
CA THR A 290 17.91 2.27 -27.20
C THR A 290 17.21 3.14 -28.25
N GLY A 291 16.04 3.68 -27.94
CA GLY A 291 15.17 4.38 -28.88
C GLY A 291 14.44 3.45 -29.87
N GLU A 292 14.49 2.14 -29.64
CA GLU A 292 13.94 1.15 -30.57
C GLU A 292 12.44 0.93 -30.35
N TYR A 293 11.73 0.77 -31.47
CA TYR A 293 10.32 0.39 -31.49
C TYR A 293 10.16 -1.06 -31.94
N LYS A 294 9.33 -1.81 -31.21
CA LYS A 294 8.90 -3.15 -31.60
C LYS A 294 7.38 -3.22 -31.74
N TYR A 295 6.92 -3.37 -32.97
CA TYR A 295 5.52 -3.66 -33.26
C TYR A 295 5.19 -5.09 -32.85
N LEU A 296 4.07 -5.28 -32.19
CA LEU A 296 3.57 -6.58 -31.74
C LEU A 296 2.11 -6.71 -32.15
N SER A 297 1.72 -7.91 -32.57
CA SER A 297 0.30 -8.25 -32.59
C SER A 297 -0.27 -8.28 -31.17
N ASN A 298 -1.59 -8.12 -31.04
CA ASN A 298 -2.25 -8.14 -29.73
C ASN A 298 -2.00 -9.46 -28.97
N VAL A 299 -1.90 -10.59 -29.68
CA VAL A 299 -1.59 -11.91 -29.10
C VAL A 299 -0.15 -11.98 -28.61
N GLU A 300 0.82 -11.51 -29.40
CA GLU A 300 2.23 -11.47 -28.98
C GLU A 300 2.43 -10.55 -27.78
N TYR A 301 1.74 -9.40 -27.76
CA TYR A 301 1.78 -8.48 -26.65
C TYR A 301 1.23 -9.11 -25.37
N ALA A 302 0.04 -9.71 -25.42
CA ALA A 302 -0.57 -10.38 -24.27
C ALA A 302 0.34 -11.50 -23.69
N ASN A 303 0.96 -12.30 -24.57
CA ASN A 303 1.92 -13.33 -24.13
C ASN A 303 3.15 -12.73 -23.44
N LYS A 304 3.64 -11.59 -23.95
CA LYS A 304 4.78 -10.90 -23.34
C LYS A 304 4.42 -10.28 -21.99
N VAL A 305 3.21 -9.73 -21.85
CA VAL A 305 2.66 -9.23 -20.58
C VAL A 305 2.61 -10.34 -19.54
N GLN A 306 2.01 -11.49 -19.87
CA GLN A 306 1.92 -12.63 -18.95
C GLN A 306 3.31 -13.14 -18.52
N LYS A 307 4.25 -13.23 -19.46
CA LYS A 307 5.62 -13.64 -19.16
C LYS A 307 6.32 -12.65 -18.22
N ALA A 308 6.07 -11.36 -18.40
CA ALA A 308 6.73 -10.33 -17.62
C ALA A 308 6.16 -10.24 -16.20
N ILE A 309 4.84 -10.37 -16.04
CA ILE A 309 4.19 -10.44 -14.72
C ILE A 309 4.63 -11.71 -13.96
N GLY A 310 4.78 -12.83 -14.66
CA GLY A 310 5.15 -14.10 -14.04
C GLY A 310 3.96 -14.80 -13.37
N ARG A 311 4.24 -15.99 -12.81
CA ARG A 311 3.25 -16.85 -12.15
C ARG A 311 3.34 -16.69 -10.65
N ARG A 312 2.19 -16.74 -9.97
CA ARG A 312 2.14 -16.82 -8.52
C ARG A 312 2.66 -18.21 -8.10
N ASN A 313 3.67 -18.23 -7.23
CA ASN A 313 4.26 -19.46 -6.67
C ASN A 313 3.36 -20.08 -5.60
#